data_AF-A0A7J6V5N0-F1
#
_entry.id   AF-A0A7J6V5N0-F1
#
_cell.length_a   1.000
_cell.length_b   1.000
_cell.length_c   1.000
_cell.angle_alpha   90.00
_cell.angle_beta   90.00
_cell.angle_gamma   90.00
#
_symmetry.space_group_name_H-M   'P 1'
#
loop_
_entity.id
_entity.type
_entity.pdbx_description
1 polymer ?
#
loop_
_entity_poly.entity_id
_entity_poly.type
_entity_poly.pdbx_seq_one_letter_code
_entity_poly.pdbx_strand_id
1 'polypeptide(L)'
;MFVNDDGVKGCLSDESDQLSLRLLRRVVDVLSVYRVPMSDMRARVKVMKHHYMLAREVLSRGGFIYNTDTTTIEAEAENWEMLIETNPALRAIRFKLLPWYMEWDAIWGVVEWVLIAYLLHPKLFKALLCQLMR
;
A
#
# COMPACT_ATOMS: atom_id res chain seq x y z
N MET A 1 -8.31 -5.13 22.36
CA MET A 1 -8.82 -6.45 22.77
C MET A 1 -9.87 -6.86 21.76
N PHE A 2 -9.63 -7.91 20.99
CA PHE A 2 -10.63 -8.47 20.09
C PHE A 2 -10.92 -9.91 20.54
N VAL A 3 -12.17 -10.31 20.40
CA VAL A 3 -12.63 -11.67 20.68
C VAL A 3 -12.88 -12.29 19.32
N ASN A 4 -12.13 -13.36 18.99
CA ASN A 4 -12.41 -14.16 17.81
C ASN A 4 -13.67 -15.01 18.05
N ASP A 5 -14.25 -15.55 16.98
CA ASP A 5 -15.50 -16.33 17.01
C ASP A 5 -15.43 -17.57 17.94
N ASP A 6 -14.24 -17.96 18.41
CA ASP A 6 -13.98 -19.04 19.37
C ASP A 6 -13.94 -18.58 20.85
N GLY A 7 -14.26 -17.32 21.16
CA GLY A 7 -14.28 -16.81 22.54
C GLY A 7 -12.91 -16.61 23.19
N VAL A 8 -11.82 -16.86 22.46
CA VAL A 8 -10.45 -16.64 22.94
C VAL A 8 -10.14 -15.13 22.92
N LYS A 9 -9.81 -14.58 24.09
CA LYS A 9 -9.25 -13.23 24.24
C LYS A 9 -7.82 -13.23 23.68
N GLY A 10 -7.66 -12.83 22.43
CA GLY A 10 -6.34 -12.57 21.85
C GLY A 10 -5.76 -11.29 22.46
N CYS A 11 -4.66 -11.42 23.22
CA CYS A 11 -3.85 -10.27 23.59
C CYS A 11 -2.95 -9.92 22.40
N LEU A 12 -2.94 -8.63 22.01
CA LEU A 12 -1.98 -8.04 21.06
C LEU A 12 -0.59 -8.01 21.72
N SER A 13 0.02 -9.19 21.89
CA SER A 13 1.25 -9.38 22.66
C SER A 13 2.44 -9.81 21.81
N ASP A 14 2.22 -10.09 20.52
CA ASP A 14 3.31 -10.41 19.60
C ASP A 14 3.88 -9.15 18.92
N GLU A 15 5.19 -9.12 18.75
CA GLU A 15 5.92 -8.07 18.05
C GLU A 15 5.40 -7.85 16.61
N SER A 16 4.92 -8.93 15.99
CA SER A 16 4.22 -8.95 14.70
C SER A 16 2.93 -8.14 14.71
N ASP A 17 2.14 -8.21 15.78
CA ASP A 17 0.90 -7.44 15.94
C ASP A 17 1.20 -5.96 16.14
N GLN A 18 2.24 -5.62 16.90
CA GLN A 18 2.67 -4.23 17.08
C GLN A 18 3.24 -3.63 15.79
N LEU A 19 3.99 -4.40 15.00
CA LEU A 19 4.45 -3.97 13.68
C LEU A 19 3.27 -3.72 12.75
N SER A 20 2.30 -4.63 12.74
CA SER A 20 1.07 -4.50 11.94
C SER A 20 0.28 -3.24 12.31
N LEU A 21 0.12 -2.96 13.61
CA LEU A 21 -0.54 -1.74 14.08
C LEU A 21 0.22 -0.46 13.69
N ARG A 22 1.55 -0.45 13.82
CA ARG A 22 2.39 0.68 13.40
C ARG A 22 2.25 0.96 11.91
N LEU A 23 2.26 -0.08 11.07
CA LEU A 23 2.12 0.05 9.63
C LEU A 23 0.72 0.47 9.21
N LEU A 24 -0.32 -0.06 9.87
CA LEU A 24 -1.70 0.37 9.66
C LEU A 24 -1.90 1.84 10.02
N ARG A 25 -1.29 2.31 11.12
CA ARG A 25 -1.33 3.72 11.49
C ARG A 25 -0.71 4.60 10.41
N ARG A 26 0.44 4.20 9.85
CA ARG A 26 1.06 4.89 8.71
C ARG A 26 0.15 4.95 7.49
N VAL A 27 -0.54 3.86 7.16
CA VAL A 27 -1.53 3.86 6.05
C VAL A 27 -2.66 4.86 6.32
N VAL A 28 -3.21 4.88 7.53
CA VAL A 28 -4.28 5.84 7.90
C VAL A 28 -3.76 7.28 7.82
N ASP A 29 -2.57 7.55 8.35
CA ASP A 29 -1.95 8.88 8.32
C ASP A 29 -1.77 9.35 6.87
N VAL A 30 -1.22 8.51 5.98
CA VAL A 30 -1.07 8.80 4.54
C VAL A 30 -2.43 9.11 3.90
N LEU A 31 -3.44 8.26 4.11
CA LEU A 31 -4.77 8.46 3.51
C LEU A 31 -5.50 9.69 4.04
N SER A 32 -5.26 10.06 5.31
CA SER A 32 -5.87 11.24 5.94
C SER A 32 -5.41 12.54 5.28
N VAL A 33 -4.13 12.61 4.87
CA VAL A 33 -3.58 13.75 4.10
C VAL A 33 -4.35 13.96 2.80
N TYR A 34 -4.79 12.88 2.15
CA TYR A 34 -5.54 12.93 0.89
C TYR A 34 -7.06 13.08 1.06
N ARG A 35 -7.55 13.34 2.28
CA ARG A 35 -8.99 13.53 2.60
C ARG A 35 -9.89 12.41 2.07
N VAL A 36 -9.38 11.18 2.04
CA VAL A 36 -10.13 10.02 1.53
C VAL A 36 -11.24 9.66 2.54
N PRO A 37 -12.51 9.58 2.12
CA PRO A 37 -13.60 9.16 3.00
C PRO A 37 -13.33 7.77 3.58
N MET A 38 -13.67 7.59 4.86
CA MET A 38 -13.44 6.33 5.58
C MET A 38 -14.11 5.11 4.91
N SER A 39 -15.27 5.33 4.28
CA SER A 39 -15.99 4.31 3.51
C SER A 39 -15.17 3.77 2.33
N ASP A 40 -14.29 4.61 1.78
CA ASP A 40 -13.59 4.35 0.53
C ASP A 40 -12.12 3.99 0.75
N MET A 41 -11.62 4.14 1.98
CA MET A 41 -10.23 3.85 2.33
C MET A 41 -9.80 2.45 1.88
N ARG A 42 -10.65 1.42 2.04
CA ARG A 42 -10.29 0.07 1.58
C ARG A 42 -10.12 -0.01 0.07
N ALA A 43 -11.06 0.56 -0.68
CA ALA A 43 -10.98 0.59 -2.14
C ALA A 43 -9.76 1.39 -2.60
N ARG A 44 -9.50 2.53 -1.94
CA ARG A 44 -8.34 3.38 -2.23
C ARG A 44 -7.03 2.66 -1.95
N VAL A 45 -6.95 1.95 -0.82
CA VAL A 45 -5.77 1.15 -0.46
C VAL A 45 -5.51 0.07 -1.50
N LYS A 46 -6.56 -0.63 -1.96
CA LYS A 46 -6.44 -1.62 -3.04
C LYS A 46 -5.92 -1.01 -4.34
N VAL A 47 -6.42 0.16 -4.72
CA VAL A 47 -6.01 0.84 -5.97
C VAL A 47 -4.58 1.34 -5.89
N MET A 48 -4.24 2.05 -4.81
CA MET A 48 -2.85 2.43 -4.55
C MET A 48 -1.98 1.17 -4.48
N LYS A 49 -2.55 0.02 -4.05
CA LYS A 49 -1.80 -1.23 -3.97
C LYS A 49 -1.28 -1.67 -5.30
N HIS A 50 -2.25 -1.75 -6.18
CA HIS A 50 -2.03 -2.17 -7.53
C HIS A 50 -0.99 -1.27 -8.20
N HIS A 51 -1.12 0.06 -8.06
CA HIS A 51 -0.14 0.99 -8.61
C HIS A 51 1.27 0.82 -8.02
N TYR A 52 1.39 0.62 -6.70
CA TYR A 52 2.70 0.36 -6.07
C TYR A 52 3.33 -0.92 -6.60
N MET A 53 2.57 -2.00 -6.76
CA MET A 53 3.11 -3.26 -7.28
C MET A 53 3.61 -3.10 -8.72
N LEU A 54 2.86 -2.40 -9.57
CA LEU A 54 3.30 -2.08 -10.94
C LEU A 54 4.56 -1.20 -10.91
N ALA A 55 4.60 -0.17 -10.05
CA ALA A 55 5.75 0.71 -9.92
C ALA A 55 7.00 -0.04 -9.46
N ARG A 56 6.87 -0.92 -8.47
CA ARG A 56 7.95 -1.79 -7.99
C ARG A 56 8.42 -2.75 -9.09
N GLU A 57 7.52 -3.29 -9.90
CA GLU A 57 7.89 -4.11 -11.05
C GLU A 57 8.73 -3.30 -12.06
N VAL A 58 8.30 -2.08 -12.41
CA VAL A 58 9.05 -1.21 -13.34
C VAL A 58 10.41 -0.85 -12.77
N LEU A 59 10.47 -0.40 -11.53
CA LEU A 59 11.71 0.04 -10.87
C LEU A 59 12.67 -1.11 -10.56
N SER A 60 12.20 -2.37 -10.59
CA SER A 60 13.08 -3.53 -10.53
C SER A 60 13.86 -3.77 -11.83
N ARG A 61 13.47 -3.09 -12.92
CA ARG A 61 14.16 -3.16 -14.21
C ARG A 61 15.18 -2.02 -14.33
N GLY A 62 16.28 -2.30 -15.02
CA GLY A 62 17.29 -1.27 -15.32
C GLY A 62 16.72 -0.16 -16.22
N GLY A 63 17.21 1.06 -16.03
CA GLY A 63 16.84 2.22 -16.86
C GLY A 63 15.60 2.98 -16.40
N PHE A 64 15.05 2.66 -15.23
CA PHE A 64 13.93 3.37 -14.60
C PHE A 64 14.34 3.94 -13.25
N ILE A 65 13.93 5.17 -12.97
CA ILE A 65 14.21 5.86 -11.71
C ILE A 65 12.92 6.53 -11.22
N TYR A 66 12.63 6.43 -9.93
CA TYR A 66 11.55 7.22 -9.34
C TYR A 66 12.06 8.63 -9.02
N ASN A 67 11.45 9.64 -9.61
CA ASN A 67 11.76 11.04 -9.33
C ASN A 67 10.85 11.55 -8.21
N THR A 68 11.45 11.97 -7.10
CA THR A 68 10.74 12.46 -5.92
C THR A 68 10.13 13.85 -6.10
N ASP A 69 10.69 14.68 -6.98
CA ASP A 69 10.22 16.04 -7.23
C ASP A 69 8.97 16.04 -8.10
N THR A 70 8.96 15.22 -9.14
CA THR A 70 7.80 15.05 -10.03
C THR A 70 6.83 13.98 -9.53
N THR A 71 7.28 13.13 -8.60
CA THR A 71 6.55 11.97 -8.05
C THR A 71 6.17 10.92 -9.10
N THR A 72 6.93 10.85 -10.20
CA THR A 72 6.71 9.91 -11.32
C THR A 72 7.91 9.00 -11.54
N ILE A 73 7.73 7.96 -12.36
CA ILE A 73 8.84 7.12 -12.82
C ILE A 73 9.37 7.69 -14.13
N GLU A 74 10.67 7.97 -14.15
CA GLU A 74 11.40 8.52 -15.28
C GLU A 74 12.28 7.45 -15.92
N ALA A 75 12.27 7.44 -17.25
CA ALA A 75 13.07 6.58 -18.10
C ALA A 75 13.03 7.12 -19.53
N GLU A 76 13.95 6.66 -20.37
CA GLU A 76 13.90 6.88 -21.82
C GLU A 76 12.62 6.29 -22.43
N ALA A 77 12.18 6.87 -23.56
CA ALA A 77 10.93 6.47 -24.19
C ALA A 77 10.99 5.02 -24.68
N GLU A 78 12.15 4.62 -25.19
CA GLU A 78 12.49 3.29 -25.69
C GLU A 78 12.37 2.24 -24.58
N ASN A 79 12.84 2.56 -23.37
CA ASN A 79 12.72 1.67 -22.21
C ASN A 79 11.24 1.43 -21.86
N TRP A 80 10.42 2.48 -21.86
CA TRP A 80 8.98 2.35 -21.64
C TRP A 80 8.29 1.52 -22.73
N GLU A 81 8.65 1.71 -23.99
CA GLU A 81 8.05 0.97 -25.11
C GLU A 81 8.34 -0.53 -25.03
N MET A 82 9.60 -0.92 -24.88
CA MET A 82 10.01 -2.31 -24.70
C MET A 82 9.31 -2.98 -23.50
N LEU A 83 9.17 -2.23 -22.41
CA LEU A 83 8.52 -2.70 -21.20
C LEU A 83 7.01 -2.91 -21.39
N ILE A 84 6.34 -1.96 -22.04
CA ILE A 84 4.89 -1.99 -22.29
C ILE A 84 4.54 -3.06 -23.33
N GLU A 85 5.39 -3.32 -24.32
CA GLU A 85 5.21 -4.43 -25.26
C GLU A 85 5.19 -5.77 -24.54
N THR A 86 6.06 -5.93 -23.53
CA THR A 86 6.13 -7.16 -22.72
C THR A 86 4.95 -7.28 -21.75
N ASN A 87 4.57 -6.17 -21.11
CA ASN A 87 3.47 -6.13 -20.14
C ASN A 87 2.63 -4.85 -20.32
N PRO A 88 1.54 -4.91 -21.11
CA PRO A 88 0.71 -3.75 -21.41
C PRO A 88 0.08 -3.07 -20.19
N ALA A 89 -0.06 -3.78 -19.06
CA ALA A 89 -0.61 -3.22 -17.83
C ALA A 89 0.28 -2.10 -17.25
N LEU A 90 1.59 -2.13 -17.49
CA LEU A 90 2.54 -1.13 -17.00
C LEU A 90 2.35 0.24 -17.65
N ARG A 91 1.62 0.32 -18.76
CA ARG A 91 1.23 1.60 -19.37
C ARG A 91 0.47 2.49 -18.38
N ALA A 92 -0.28 1.90 -17.45
CA ALA A 92 -1.08 2.62 -16.47
C ALA A 92 -0.25 3.49 -15.51
N ILE A 93 1.05 3.20 -15.35
CA ILE A 93 1.92 3.93 -14.41
C ILE A 93 2.92 4.89 -15.06
N ARG A 94 3.09 4.86 -16.39
CA ARG A 94 4.09 5.68 -17.10
C ARG A 94 4.02 7.17 -16.79
N PHE A 95 2.82 7.74 -16.79
CA PHE A 95 2.60 9.17 -16.50
C PHE A 95 1.82 9.37 -15.20
N LYS A 96 1.81 8.35 -14.33
CA LYS A 96 1.03 8.38 -13.10
C LYS A 96 1.84 9.10 -12.03
N LEU A 97 1.23 10.10 -11.42
CA LEU A 97 1.71 10.64 -10.15
C LEU A 97 1.54 9.56 -9.07
N LEU A 98 2.64 9.24 -8.41
CA LEU A 98 2.74 8.29 -7.31
C LEU A 98 3.38 8.97 -6.07
N PRO A 99 2.83 10.09 -5.55
CA PRO A 99 3.40 10.81 -4.41
C PRO A 99 3.45 10.01 -3.10
N TRP A 100 2.87 8.81 -3.08
CA TRP A 100 2.89 7.88 -1.95
C TRP A 100 3.86 6.70 -2.16
N TYR A 101 4.62 6.66 -3.25
CA TYR A 101 5.41 5.48 -3.59
C TYR A 101 6.43 5.14 -2.49
N MET A 102 7.14 6.14 -1.96
CA MET A 102 8.17 5.94 -0.93
C MET A 102 7.58 5.47 0.39
N GLU A 103 6.45 6.05 0.81
CA GLU A 103 5.73 5.61 2.00
C GLU A 103 5.23 4.18 1.83
N TRP A 104 4.80 3.82 0.62
CA TRP A 104 4.26 2.50 0.34
C TRP A 104 5.35 1.44 0.22
N ASP A 105 6.53 1.81 -0.27
CA ASP A 105 7.72 0.97 -0.23
C ASP A 105 8.16 0.70 1.21
N ALA A 106 8.15 1.72 2.08
CA ALA A 106 8.42 1.54 3.50
C ALA A 106 7.37 0.64 4.20
N ILE A 107 6.09 0.71 3.79
CA ILE A 107 5.01 -0.06 4.42
C ILE A 107 4.97 -1.51 3.89
N TRP A 108 5.22 -1.73 2.61
CA TRP A 108 4.99 -3.02 1.96
C TRP A 108 6.20 -3.68 1.34
N GLY A 109 7.34 -2.99 1.25
CA GLY A 109 8.63 -3.62 1.00
C GLY A 109 9.03 -4.57 2.13
N VAL A 110 8.43 -4.46 3.32
CA VAL A 110 8.84 -5.17 4.55
C VAL A 110 7.94 -6.35 4.91
N VAL A 111 6.61 -6.27 4.73
CA VAL A 111 5.68 -7.28 5.27
C VAL A 111 4.57 -7.59 4.27
N GLU A 112 4.74 -8.66 3.50
CA GLU A 112 3.83 -8.96 2.39
C GLU A 112 2.49 -9.54 2.82
N TRP A 113 2.33 -10.30 3.90
CA TRP A 113 1.08 -11.09 4.08
C TRP A 113 0.15 -10.66 5.23
N VAL A 114 0.70 -10.24 6.36
CA VAL A 114 -0.10 -9.93 7.57
C VAL A 114 -0.93 -8.65 7.37
N LEU A 115 -0.30 -7.58 6.87
CA LEU A 115 -0.98 -6.33 6.53
C LEU A 115 -2.07 -6.49 5.47
N ILE A 116 -1.85 -7.36 4.48
CA ILE A 116 -2.85 -7.68 3.46
C ILE A 116 -4.09 -8.24 4.11
N ALA A 117 -3.94 -9.24 4.99
CA ALA A 117 -5.06 -9.87 5.67
C ALA A 117 -5.86 -8.84 6.47
N TYR A 118 -5.18 -7.95 7.22
CA TYR A 118 -5.84 -6.92 8.02
C TYR A 118 -6.55 -5.83 7.20
N LEU A 119 -5.93 -5.35 6.12
CA LEU A 119 -6.50 -4.30 5.25
C LEU A 119 -7.61 -4.83 4.35
N LEU A 120 -7.55 -6.10 3.94
CA LEU A 120 -8.54 -6.71 3.07
C LEU A 120 -9.72 -7.35 3.82
N HIS A 121 -9.55 -7.74 5.09
CA HIS A 121 -10.62 -8.37 5.86
C HIS A 121 -11.60 -7.33 6.45
N PRO A 122 -12.91 -7.39 6.11
CA PRO A 122 -13.84 -6.30 6.42
C PRO A 122 -14.05 -6.02 7.89
N LYS A 123 -14.14 -7.08 8.70
CA LYS A 123 -14.38 -7.00 10.14
C LYS A 123 -13.16 -6.45 10.87
N LEU A 124 -11.97 -6.91 10.48
CA LEU A 124 -10.72 -6.50 11.11
C LEU A 124 -10.42 -5.03 10.79
N PHE A 125 -10.53 -4.63 9.53
CA PHE A 125 -10.32 -3.24 9.13
C PHE A 125 -11.21 -2.26 9.90
N LYS A 126 -12.51 -2.56 10.03
CA LYS A 126 -13.45 -1.69 10.77
C LYS A 126 -13.10 -1.63 12.27
N ALA A 127 -12.81 -2.79 12.87
CA ALA A 127 -12.52 -2.89 14.30
C ALA A 127 -11.20 -2.18 14.67
N LEU A 128 -10.20 -2.24 13.79
CA LEU A 128 -8.92 -1.56 13.92
C LEU A 128 -9.03 -0.05 13.73
N LEU A 129 -9.79 0.42 12.74
CA LEU A 129 -10.05 1.85 12.57
C LEU A 129 -10.72 2.47 13.81
N CYS A 130 -11.65 1.75 14.44
CA CYS A 130 -12.29 2.19 15.68
C CYS A 130 -11.29 2.29 16.86
N GLN A 131 -10.20 1.54 16.86
CA GLN A 131 -9.16 1.61 17.90
C GLN A 131 -8.16 2.74 17.66
N LEU A 132 -7.81 3.02 16.40
CA LEU A 132 -6.84 4.05 16.04
C LEU A 132 -7.42 5.48 16.10
N MET A 133 -8.74 5.63 16.05
CA MET A 133 -9.44 6.92 16.09
C MET A 133 -10.05 7.23 17.47
N ARG A 134 -9.59 6.54 18.53
CA ARG A 134 -9.92 6.88 19.92
C ARG A 134 -8.95 7.89 20.49
#